data_AF-M1Y416-F1
#
_entry.id   AF-M1Y416-F1
#
_cell.length_a   1.000
_cell.length_b   1.000
_cell.length_c   1.000
_cell.angle_alpha   90.00
_cell.angle_beta   90.00
_cell.angle_gamma   90.00
#
_symmetry.space_group_name_H-M   'P 1'
#
loop_
_entity.id
_entity.type
_entity.pdbx_description
1 polymer ?
#
loop_
_entity_poly.entity_id
_entity_poly.type
_entity_poly.pdbx_seq_one_letter_code
_entity_poly.pdbx_strand_id
1 'polypeptide(L)'
;MSVQDLLPEQLPDDRTSERRTIDVVEDGTALEVLATEAAREILMTLQESPKAASEIAAETGSSIQNVCYHLDRLQRAGLIEVAGTRHSSKAKEMDIYVPTSESIVVRFGTDQFAET
;
A
#
# COMPACT_ATOMS: atom_id res chain seq x y z
N MET A 1 48.01 6.96 -16.98
CA MET A 1 47.11 6.86 -15.82
C MET A 1 46.34 5.54 -15.90
N SER A 2 46.05 4.99 -14.72
CA SER A 2 45.72 3.58 -14.44
C SER A 2 44.30 3.16 -14.83
N VAL A 3 44.07 1.85 -14.85
CA VAL A 3 42.88 1.11 -15.29
C VAL A 3 41.84 0.93 -14.16
N GLN A 4 41.69 1.90 -13.28
CA GLN A 4 40.84 1.83 -12.08
C GLN A 4 40.16 3.20 -12.03
N ASP A 5 38.92 3.39 -12.47
CA ASP A 5 37.74 3.15 -11.64
C ASP A 5 36.46 3.17 -12.52
N LEU A 6 36.39 2.32 -13.55
CA LEU A 6 35.07 1.91 -14.09
C LEU A 6 34.46 0.91 -13.10
N LEU A 7 34.17 1.40 -11.90
CA LEU A 7 33.26 0.75 -10.98
C LEU A 7 31.89 0.79 -11.68
N PRO A 8 31.15 -0.33 -11.79
CA PRO A 8 29.75 -0.22 -12.12
C PRO A 8 29.16 0.81 -11.16
N GLU A 9 28.39 1.77 -11.68
CA GLU A 9 27.51 2.57 -10.84
C GLU A 9 26.69 1.53 -10.07
N GLN A 10 27.14 1.22 -8.85
CA GLN A 10 26.30 0.61 -7.86
C GLN A 10 25.29 1.71 -7.59
N LEU A 11 24.26 1.77 -8.44
CA LEU A 11 22.97 2.29 -8.03
C LEU A 11 22.78 1.68 -6.64
N PRO A 12 22.59 2.49 -5.59
CA PRO A 12 22.23 1.91 -4.32
C PRO A 12 21.08 0.95 -4.60
N ASP A 13 21.27 -0.32 -4.26
CA ASP A 13 20.19 -1.31 -4.17
C ASP A 13 19.34 -0.93 -2.96
N ASP A 14 18.81 0.28 -3.01
CA ASP A 14 18.10 0.95 -1.92
C ASP A 14 16.81 1.57 -2.44
N ARG A 15 16.25 0.93 -3.47
CA ARG A 15 14.83 0.61 -3.42
C ARG A 15 14.68 -0.51 -2.39
N THR A 16 14.97 -0.22 -1.12
CA THR A 16 14.28 -0.91 -0.04
C THR A 16 12.83 -0.43 -0.14
N SER A 17 12.13 -0.89 -1.17
CA SER A 17 10.69 -0.86 -1.36
C SER A 17 10.09 -1.05 0.02
N GLU A 18 9.50 0.00 0.60
CA GLU A 18 9.13 0.05 2.01
C GLU A 18 8.30 -1.21 2.33
N ARG A 19 8.94 -2.24 2.89
CA ARG A 19 8.31 -3.54 3.16
C ARG A 19 7.73 -3.45 4.54
N ARG A 20 6.40 -3.40 4.64
CA ARG A 20 5.73 -3.46 5.92
C ARG A 20 5.62 -4.90 6.38
N THR A 21 6.09 -5.19 7.59
CA THR A 21 5.81 -6.49 8.21
C THR A 21 4.69 -6.37 9.23
N ILE A 22 3.75 -7.31 9.18
CA ILE A 22 2.60 -7.40 10.07
C ILE A 22 2.74 -8.71 10.84
N ASP A 23 2.91 -8.60 12.16
CA ASP A 23 2.83 -9.75 13.05
C ASP A 23 1.36 -9.99 13.40
N VAL A 24 0.80 -11.12 12.98
CA VAL A 24 -0.64 -11.36 13.17
C VAL A 24 -1.01 -11.60 14.63
N VAL A 25 -0.06 -12.01 15.47
CA VAL A 25 -0.31 -12.22 16.90
C VAL A 25 -0.42 -10.87 17.62
N GLU A 26 0.34 -9.87 17.19
CA GLU A 26 0.39 -8.55 17.82
C GLU A 26 -0.49 -7.49 17.11
N ASP A 27 -0.62 -7.56 15.79
CA ASP A 27 -1.39 -6.65 14.93
C ASP A 27 -2.27 -7.44 13.93
N GLY A 28 -3.44 -7.87 14.41
CA GLY A 28 -4.44 -8.56 13.60
C GLY A 28 -5.32 -7.64 12.74
N THR A 29 -5.35 -6.33 13.03
CA THR A 29 -6.31 -5.40 12.40
C THR A 29 -6.10 -5.29 10.90
N ALA A 30 -4.84 -5.22 10.44
CA ALA A 30 -4.57 -5.19 9.01
C ALA A 30 -5.03 -6.46 8.30
N LEU A 31 -4.89 -7.64 8.93
CA LEU A 31 -5.36 -8.90 8.36
C LEU A 31 -6.89 -8.94 8.29
N GLU A 32 -7.61 -8.43 9.30
CA GLU A 32 -9.07 -8.32 9.29
C GLU A 32 -9.60 -7.40 8.17
N VAL A 33 -8.85 -6.34 7.83
CA VAL A 33 -9.20 -5.48 6.69
C VAL A 33 -8.97 -6.23 5.38
N LEU A 34 -7.79 -6.83 5.22
CA LEU A 34 -7.39 -7.57 4.02
C LEU A 34 -8.15 -8.89 3.81
N ALA A 35 -8.88 -9.39 4.81
CA ALA A 35 -9.74 -10.56 4.69
C ALA A 35 -10.89 -10.34 3.67
N THR A 36 -11.31 -9.09 3.48
CA THR A 36 -12.38 -8.75 2.52
C THR A 36 -11.85 -8.61 1.10
N GLU A 37 -12.57 -9.15 0.12
CA GLU A 37 -12.22 -9.07 -1.31
C GLU A 37 -12.13 -7.62 -1.79
N ALA A 38 -13.14 -6.80 -1.48
CA ALA A 38 -13.16 -5.39 -1.85
C ALA A 38 -11.94 -4.61 -1.34
N ALA A 39 -11.44 -4.89 -0.12
CA ALA A 39 -10.23 -4.22 0.38
C ALA A 39 -8.99 -4.62 -0.43
N ARG A 40 -8.88 -5.89 -0.84
CA ARG A 40 -7.75 -6.36 -1.67
C ARG A 40 -7.82 -5.80 -3.08
N GLU A 41 -9.00 -5.74 -3.69
CA GLU A 41 -9.19 -5.12 -5.01
C GLU A 41 -8.82 -3.64 -4.99
N ILE A 42 -9.28 -2.89 -3.99
CA ILE A 42 -8.91 -1.48 -3.82
C ILE A 42 -7.39 -1.32 -3.67
N LEU A 43 -6.75 -2.17 -2.85
CA LEU A 43 -5.30 -2.12 -2.68
C LEU A 43 -4.55 -2.44 -3.97
N MET A 44 -5.01 -3.44 -4.75
CA MET A 44 -4.43 -3.76 -6.06
C MET A 44 -4.55 -2.58 -7.03
N THR A 45 -5.73 -1.95 -7.10
CA THR A 45 -5.94 -0.75 -7.90
C THR A 45 -5.00 0.38 -7.49
N LEU A 46 -4.74 0.57 -6.19
CA LEU A 46 -3.84 1.60 -5.68
C LEU A 46 -2.35 1.31 -5.92
N GLN A 47 -1.95 0.04 -6.02
CA GLN A 47 -0.59 -0.35 -6.37
C GLN A 47 -0.23 -0.01 -7.82
N GLU A 48 -1.21 0.03 -8.72
CA GLU A 48 -0.98 0.44 -10.11
C GLU A 48 -0.72 1.96 -10.23
N SER A 49 -1.49 2.77 -9.49
CA SER A 49 -1.32 4.22 -9.48
C SER A 49 -2.14 4.90 -8.36
N PRO A 50 -1.73 6.11 -7.91
CA PRO A 50 -2.51 6.94 -6.99
C PRO A 50 -3.86 7.31 -7.57
N LYS A 51 -4.95 7.09 -6.82
CA LYS A 51 -6.33 7.26 -7.32
C LYS A 51 -7.26 7.86 -6.26
N ALA A 52 -8.27 8.58 -6.72
CA ALA A 52 -9.39 9.03 -5.91
C ALA A 52 -10.43 7.92 -5.72
N ALA A 53 -11.25 8.02 -4.67
CA ALA A 53 -12.31 7.05 -4.39
C ALA A 53 -13.28 6.82 -5.57
N SER A 54 -13.55 7.83 -6.39
CA SER A 54 -14.42 7.68 -7.57
C SER A 54 -13.77 6.91 -8.71
N GLU A 55 -12.44 7.06 -8.90
CA GLU A 55 -11.69 6.33 -9.92
C GLU A 55 -11.65 4.84 -9.54
N ILE A 56 -11.35 4.56 -8.27
CA ILE A 56 -11.37 3.20 -7.71
C ILE A 56 -12.76 2.55 -7.84
N ALA A 57 -13.83 3.30 -7.54
CA ALA A 57 -15.20 2.79 -7.69
C ALA A 57 -15.55 2.43 -9.15
N ALA A 58 -15.09 3.24 -10.10
CA ALA A 58 -15.30 2.96 -11.52
C ALA A 58 -14.53 1.72 -11.99
N GLU A 59 -13.27 1.56 -11.56
CA GLU A 59 -12.41 0.44 -11.96
C GLU A 59 -12.83 -0.89 -11.31
N THR A 60 -13.21 -0.87 -10.04
CA THR A 60 -13.68 -2.08 -9.31
C THR A 60 -15.14 -2.42 -9.59
N GLY A 61 -15.88 -1.56 -10.31
CA GLY A 61 -17.33 -1.73 -10.51
C GLY A 61 -18.14 -1.64 -9.21
N SER A 62 -17.56 -1.09 -8.14
CA SER A 62 -18.18 -0.97 -6.82
C SER A 62 -18.87 0.39 -6.62
N SER A 63 -19.68 0.52 -5.57
CA SER A 63 -20.26 1.81 -5.21
C SER A 63 -19.22 2.72 -4.54
N ILE A 64 -19.32 4.04 -4.74
CA ILE A 64 -18.45 5.01 -4.07
C ILE A 64 -18.55 4.88 -2.55
N GLN A 65 -19.74 4.60 -1.99
CA GLN A 65 -19.87 4.40 -0.55
C GLN A 65 -19.10 3.17 -0.06
N ASN A 66 -19.14 2.05 -0.80
CA ASN A 66 -18.41 0.85 -0.44
C ASN A 66 -16.88 1.11 -0.50
N VAL A 67 -16.42 1.79 -1.54
CA VAL A 67 -15.01 2.18 -1.65
C VAL A 67 -14.59 3.10 -0.50
N CYS A 68 -15.34 4.17 -0.20
CA CYS A 68 -15.05 5.06 0.93
C CYS A 68 -14.99 4.29 2.27
N TYR A 69 -15.89 3.33 2.49
CA TYR A 69 -15.89 2.49 3.68
C TYR A 69 -14.60 1.67 3.81
N HIS A 70 -14.18 1.01 2.72
CA HIS A 70 -12.95 0.21 2.72
C HIS A 70 -11.68 1.06 2.78
N LEU A 71 -11.66 2.24 2.15
CA LEU A 71 -10.55 3.20 2.25
C LEU A 71 -10.32 3.68 3.70
N ASP A 72 -11.38 4.03 4.43
CA ASP A 72 -11.26 4.41 5.85
C ASP A 72 -10.67 3.27 6.69
N ARG A 73 -11.11 2.02 6.47
CA ARG A 73 -10.55 0.85 7.16
C ARG A 73 -9.08 0.60 6.82
N LEU A 74 -8.72 0.68 5.54
CA LEU A 74 -7.33 0.52 5.09
C LEU A 74 -6.42 1.61 5.67
N GLN A 75 -6.89 2.86 5.70
CA GLN A 75 -6.15 3.99 6.25
C GLN A 75 -5.97 3.88 7.76
N ARG A 76 -7.00 3.44 8.50
CA ARG A 76 -6.90 3.17 9.95
C ARG A 76 -5.94 2.03 10.26
N ALA A 77 -5.85 1.03 9.39
CA ALA A 77 -4.85 -0.02 9.48
C ALA A 77 -3.45 0.44 9.00
N GLY A 78 -3.31 1.69 8.55
CA GLY A 78 -2.07 2.27 8.02
C GLY A 78 -1.60 1.65 6.71
N LEU A 79 -2.46 0.94 5.99
CA LEU A 79 -2.11 0.24 4.73
C LEU A 79 -2.12 1.18 3.53
N ILE A 80 -2.82 2.31 3.66
CA ILE A 80 -2.88 3.38 2.67
C ILE A 80 -2.83 4.74 3.39
N GLU A 81 -2.52 5.78 2.64
CA GLU A 81 -2.56 7.17 3.09
C GLU A 81 -3.08 8.11 1.99
N VAL A 82 -3.36 9.35 2.37
CA VAL A 82 -3.73 10.41 1.42
C VAL A 82 -2.46 11.14 1.00
N ALA A 83 -2.06 10.97 -0.27
CA ALA A 83 -0.87 11.60 -0.85
C ALA A 83 -1.12 13.05 -1.31
N GLY A 84 -2.39 13.46 -1.40
CA GLY A 84 -2.77 14.82 -1.77
C GLY A 84 -4.23 14.94 -2.16
N THR A 85 -4.59 16.10 -2.72
CA THR A 85 -5.94 16.38 -3.20
C THR A 85 -5.93 16.82 -4.66
N ARG A 86 -6.98 16.47 -5.41
CA ARG A 86 -7.23 16.94 -6.78
C ARG A 86 -8.57 17.65 -6.85
N HIS A 87 -8.68 18.68 -7.68
CA HIS A 87 -9.98 19.28 -7.98
C HIS A 87 -10.75 18.44 -9.01
N SER A 88 -12.00 18.11 -8.68
CA SER A 88 -12.93 17.49 -9.61
C SER A 88 -13.43 18.49 -10.67
N SER A 89 -14.06 17.97 -11.72
CA SER A 89 -14.79 18.77 -12.72
C SER A 89 -15.91 19.65 -12.13
N LYS A 90 -16.37 19.35 -10.91
CA LYS A 90 -17.35 20.14 -10.15
C LYS A 90 -16.69 21.03 -9.07
N ALA A 91 -15.38 21.29 -9.18
CA ALA A 91 -14.58 22.08 -8.24
C ALA A 91 -14.55 21.56 -6.78
N LYS A 92 -15.00 20.33 -6.54
CA LYS A 92 -14.84 19.65 -5.24
C LYS A 92 -13.44 19.08 -5.13
N GLU A 93 -12.76 19.30 -4.01
CA GLU A 93 -11.51 18.63 -3.66
C GLU A 93 -11.75 17.13 -3.40
N MET A 94 -10.86 16.30 -3.90
CA MET A 94 -10.91 14.84 -3.80
C MET A 94 -9.56 14.32 -3.32
N ASP A 95 -9.58 13.58 -2.22
CA ASP A 95 -8.40 12.90 -1.69
C ASP A 95 -7.89 11.87 -2.71
N ILE A 96 -6.57 11.84 -2.88
CA ILE A 96 -5.84 10.86 -3.69
C ILE A 96 -5.14 9.91 -2.73
N TYR A 97 -5.46 8.62 -2.85
CA TYR A 97 -4.95 7.57 -1.98
C TYR A 97 -3.76 6.87 -2.62
N VAL A 98 -2.84 6.41 -1.78
CA VAL A 98 -1.69 5.57 -2.17
C VAL A 98 -1.45 4.47 -1.12
N PRO A 99 -0.86 3.32 -1.50
CA PRO A 99 -0.34 2.37 -0.51
C PRO A 99 0.78 3.01 0.30
N THR A 100 0.87 2.69 1.59
CA THR A 100 1.98 3.14 2.46
C THR A 100 3.25 2.30 2.29
N SER A 101 3.19 1.25 1.47
CA SER A 101 4.25 0.26 1.33
C SER A 101 4.08 -0.47 0.00
N GLU A 102 5.20 -0.80 -0.65
CA GLU A 102 5.18 -1.53 -1.92
C GLU A 102 4.90 -3.02 -1.71
N SER A 103 5.15 -3.55 -0.51
CA SER A 103 4.83 -4.93 -0.16
C SER A 103 4.50 -5.10 1.32
N ILE A 104 3.68 -6.10 1.61
CA ILE A 104 3.30 -6.48 2.97
C ILE A 104 3.75 -7.93 3.20
N VAL A 105 4.54 -8.13 4.26
CA VAL A 105 4.94 -9.45 4.75
C VAL A 105 4.13 -9.76 5.99
N VAL A 106 3.48 -10.92 6.01
CA VAL A 106 2.73 -11.38 7.18
C VAL A 106 3.57 -12.44 7.88
N ARG A 107 3.87 -12.22 9.18
CA ARG A 107 4.58 -13.18 10.02
C ARG A 107 3.67 -13.72 11.11
N PHE A 108 3.96 -14.96 11.52
CA PHE A 108 3.31 -15.61 12.65
C PHE A 108 4.39 -16.21 13.53
N GLY A 109 4.47 -15.76 14.78
CA GLY A 109 5.44 -16.26 15.75
C GLY A 109 6.73 -15.44 15.83
N THR A 110 7.48 -15.67 16.90
CA THR A 110 8.83 -15.13 17.08
C THR A 110 9.83 -16.05 16.39
N ASP A 111 10.96 -15.52 15.92
CA ASP A 111 12.10 -16.26 15.35
C ASP A 111 12.77 -17.25 16.35
N GLN A 112 12.03 -17.88 17.26
CA GLN A 112 12.53 -18.90 18.18
C GLN A 112 12.74 -20.28 17.52
N PHE A 113 12.66 -20.37 16.19
CA PHE A 113 13.01 -21.57 15.43
C PHE A 113 14.12 -21.31 14.39
N ALA A 114 14.94 -20.28 14.58
CA ALA A 114 16.21 -20.12 13.86
C ALA A 114 17.39 -20.49 14.77
N GLU A 115 17.37 -21.70 15.32
CA GLU A 115 18.60 -22.40 15.72
C GLU A 115 18.62 -23.76 15.02
N THR A 116 19.44 -23.88 13.97
CA THR A 116 20.44 -24.95 13.79
C THR A 116 21.43 -24.51 12.72
#